data_AF-A0A840NVE3-F1
#
_entry.id   AF-A0A840NVE3-F1
#
_cell.length_a   1.000
_cell.length_b   1.000
_cell.length_c   1.000
_cell.angle_alpha   90.00
_cell.angle_beta   90.00
_cell.angle_gamma   90.00
#
_symmetry.space_group_name_H-M   'P 1'
#
loop_
_entity.id
_entity.type
_entity.pdbx_description
1 polymer ?
#
loop_
_entity_poly.entity_id
_entity_poly.type
_entity_poly.pdbx_seq_one_letter_code
_entity_poly.pdbx_strand_id
1 'polypeptide(L)'
;MAAAADAHDDPWTHFTAGCRTFLTASTDPDVRRIMLIDGPAVLGWNEWRAMDEAASARHLAEALTGLMDQGLIARRPVRPLTHLLSGAVNEAALFLAESDDPQDLPETMAALTRILESLRGA
;
A
#
# COMPACT_ATOMS: atom_id res chain seq x y z
N MET A 1 3.59 19.03 28.99
CA MET A 1 4.50 18.01 28.42
C MET A 1 3.67 16.77 28.09
N ALA A 2 2.80 16.88 27.10
CA ALA A 2 1.80 15.86 26.72
C ALA A 2 1.47 15.97 25.22
N ALA A 3 2.49 16.12 24.37
CA ALA A 3 2.32 16.29 22.92
C ALA A 3 3.22 15.34 22.10
N ALA A 4 3.87 14.38 22.76
CA ALA A 4 4.78 13.42 22.11
C ALA A 4 4.24 11.97 22.09
N ALA A 5 3.10 11.71 22.75
CA ALA A 5 2.49 10.38 22.79
C ALA A 5 1.48 10.15 21.64
N ASP A 6 0.77 11.19 21.18
CA ASP A 6 -0.27 11.04 20.15
C ASP A 6 0.25 10.82 18.73
N ALA A 7 1.55 11.04 18.48
CA ALA A 7 2.13 10.86 17.15
C ALA A 7 2.33 9.38 16.77
N HIS A 8 2.28 8.45 17.73
CA HIS A 8 2.37 7.00 17.48
C HIS A 8 0.99 6.33 17.29
N ASP A 9 -0.10 7.04 17.59
CA ASP A 9 -1.46 6.49 17.59
C ASP A 9 -2.38 7.08 16.49
N ASP A 10 -1.88 7.96 15.61
CA ASP A 10 -2.67 8.45 14.47
C ASP A 10 -2.87 7.34 13.43
N PRO A 11 -4.10 6.81 13.24
CA PRO A 11 -4.33 5.67 12.35
C PRO A 11 -4.04 6.02 10.88
N TRP A 12 -4.12 7.29 10.52
CA TRP A 12 -3.71 7.77 9.19
C TRP A 12 -2.20 7.64 8.99
N THR A 13 -1.41 8.09 9.95
CA THR A 13 0.06 7.95 9.94
C THR A 13 0.47 6.48 9.91
N HIS A 14 -0.20 5.61 10.68
CA HIS A 14 0.08 4.17 10.65
C HIS A 14 -0.21 3.57 9.26
N PHE A 15 -1.36 3.90 8.68
CA PHE A 15 -1.76 3.41 7.36
C PHE A 15 -0.78 3.83 6.26
N THR A 16 -0.43 5.12 6.20
CA THR A 16 0.52 5.65 5.21
C THR A 16 1.94 5.12 5.42
N ALA A 17 2.35 4.89 6.67
CA ALA A 17 3.61 4.21 6.99
C ALA A 17 3.63 2.77 6.47
N GLY A 18 2.52 2.04 6.61
CA GLY A 18 2.39 0.68 6.05
C GLY A 18 2.59 0.64 4.53
N CYS A 19 1.95 1.55 3.80
CA CYS A 19 2.15 1.69 2.36
C CYS A 19 3.62 2.00 1.98
N ARG A 20 4.28 2.88 2.74
CA ARG A 20 5.70 3.21 2.53
C ARG A 20 6.62 2.03 2.77
N THR A 21 6.40 1.30 3.86
CA THR A 21 7.18 0.11 4.20
C THR A 21 7.04 -0.95 3.12
N PHE A 22 5.84 -1.15 2.59
CA PHE A 22 5.60 -2.08 1.48
C PHE A 22 6.41 -1.70 0.22
N LEU A 23 6.33 -0.45 -0.23
CA LEU A 23 7.08 0.00 -1.42
C LEU A 23 8.60 0.03 -1.21
N THR A 24 9.05 0.34 0.00
CA THR A 24 10.48 0.26 0.32
C THR A 24 10.95 -1.20 0.27
N ALA A 25 10.16 -2.13 0.83
CA ALA A 25 10.47 -3.54 0.76
C ALA A 25 10.50 -4.06 -0.69
N SER A 26 9.65 -3.56 -1.60
CA SER A 26 9.70 -3.97 -3.02
C SER A 26 10.98 -3.58 -3.76
N THR A 27 11.76 -2.63 -3.23
CA THR A 27 13.08 -2.25 -3.78
C THR A 27 14.23 -3.10 -3.25
N ASP A 28 13.99 -3.93 -2.23
CA ASP A 28 14.98 -4.85 -1.70
C ASP A 28 15.24 -5.98 -2.72
N PRO A 29 16.51 -6.20 -3.14
CA PRO A 29 16.86 -7.24 -4.12
C PRO A 29 16.37 -8.65 -3.76
N ASP A 30 16.29 -8.98 -2.46
CA ASP A 30 15.85 -10.29 -1.99
C ASP A 30 14.32 -10.42 -2.04
N VAL A 31 13.60 -9.33 -1.74
CA VAL A 31 12.13 -9.26 -1.84
C VAL A 31 11.68 -9.22 -3.31
N ARG A 32 12.43 -8.53 -4.17
CA ARG A 32 12.25 -8.53 -5.64
C ARG A 32 12.28 -9.96 -6.20
N ARG A 33 13.19 -10.81 -5.73
CA ARG A 33 13.32 -12.20 -6.19
C ARG A 33 12.12 -13.05 -5.78
N ILE A 34 11.70 -12.95 -4.52
CA ILE A 34 10.65 -13.79 -3.93
C ILE A 34 9.25 -13.37 -4.41
N MET A 35 8.95 -12.07 -4.48
CA MET A 35 7.61 -11.58 -4.84
C MET A 35 7.34 -11.58 -6.35
N LEU A 36 8.35 -11.33 -7.18
CA LEU A 36 8.13 -11.03 -8.61
C LEU A 36 8.69 -12.08 -9.59
N ILE A 37 9.62 -12.93 -9.14
CA ILE A 37 10.25 -13.95 -10.00
C ILE A 37 9.76 -15.36 -9.64
N ASP A 38 9.80 -15.72 -8.36
CA ASP A 38 9.54 -17.10 -7.95
C ASP A 38 8.05 -17.43 -7.72
N GLY A 39 7.24 -16.46 -7.26
CA GLY A 39 5.80 -16.66 -7.02
C GLY A 39 4.96 -16.99 -8.27
N PRO A 40 5.07 -16.23 -9.36
CA PRO A 40 4.35 -16.48 -10.61
C PRO A 40 4.78 -17.73 -11.37
N ALA A 41 6.08 -18.07 -11.30
CA ALA A 41 6.66 -19.19 -12.04
C ALA A 41 6.25 -20.56 -11.47
N VAL A 42 5.87 -20.61 -10.18
CA VAL A 42 5.52 -21.85 -9.47
C VAL A 42 4.01 -22.08 -9.36
N LEU A 43 3.22 -21.01 -9.20
CA LEU A 43 1.76 -21.10 -8.96
C LEU A 43 0.89 -20.62 -10.13
N GLY A 44 1.49 -19.94 -11.11
CA GLY A 44 0.75 -19.17 -12.13
C GLY A 44 0.35 -17.78 -11.61
N TRP A 45 0.60 -16.75 -12.42
CA TRP A 45 0.40 -15.34 -12.06
C TRP A 45 -1.00 -15.04 -11.47
N ASN A 46 -2.05 -15.69 -11.98
CA ASN A 46 -3.42 -15.47 -11.53
C ASN A 46 -3.74 -16.11 -10.16
N GLU A 47 -3.21 -17.31 -9.89
CA GLU A 47 -3.46 -18.03 -8.63
C GLU A 47 -2.72 -17.37 -7.47
N TRP A 48 -1.47 -16.96 -7.71
CA TRP A 48 -0.68 -16.21 -6.74
C TRP A 48 -1.30 -14.84 -6.46
N ARG A 49 -1.70 -14.08 -7.50
CA ARG A 49 -2.43 -12.82 -7.30
C ARG A 49 -3.73 -13.02 -6.55
N ALA A 50 -4.49 -14.09 -6.81
CA ALA A 50 -5.75 -14.34 -6.10
C ALA A 50 -5.55 -14.63 -4.60
N MET A 51 -4.49 -15.37 -4.23
CA MET A 51 -4.18 -15.68 -2.84
C MET A 51 -3.62 -14.47 -2.08
N ASP A 52 -2.69 -13.74 -2.70
CA ASP A 52 -2.12 -12.53 -2.11
C ASP A 52 -3.16 -11.41 -2.01
N GLU A 53 -3.97 -11.21 -3.06
CA GLU A 53 -5.10 -10.27 -3.05
C GLU A 53 -6.10 -10.62 -1.96
N ALA A 54 -6.43 -11.89 -1.72
CA ALA A 54 -7.40 -12.27 -0.69
C ALA A 54 -6.96 -11.89 0.74
N ALA A 55 -5.67 -12.07 1.08
CA ALA A 55 -5.15 -11.76 2.40
C ALA A 55 -4.82 -10.25 2.57
N SER A 56 -4.13 -9.66 1.60
CA SER A 56 -3.74 -8.25 1.63
C SER A 56 -4.94 -7.32 1.46
N ALA A 57 -5.89 -7.64 0.57
CA ALA A 57 -7.09 -6.82 0.37
C ALA A 57 -8.01 -6.84 1.58
N ARG A 58 -8.07 -7.95 2.35
CA ARG A 58 -8.85 -7.98 3.59
C ARG A 58 -8.31 -6.98 4.61
N HIS A 59 -7.00 -7.01 4.88
CA HIS A 59 -6.37 -6.07 5.82
C HIS A 59 -6.50 -4.62 5.32
N LEU A 60 -6.34 -4.38 4.02
CA LEU A 60 -6.52 -3.06 3.42
C LEU A 60 -7.97 -2.57 3.57
N ALA A 61 -8.96 -3.43 3.34
CA ALA A 61 -10.37 -3.09 3.54
C ALA A 61 -10.71 -2.78 5.01
N GLU A 62 -10.15 -3.53 5.95
CA GLU A 62 -10.28 -3.28 7.39
C GLU A 62 -9.68 -1.92 7.77
N ALA A 63 -8.47 -1.61 7.30
CA ALA A 63 -7.83 -0.32 7.55
C ALA A 63 -8.64 0.85 6.97
N LEU A 64 -9.08 0.75 5.72
CA LEU A 64 -9.92 1.78 5.07
C LEU A 64 -11.25 1.97 5.82
N THR A 65 -11.86 0.89 6.31
CA THR A 65 -13.09 0.96 7.10
C THR A 65 -12.85 1.68 8.43
N GLY A 66 -11.77 1.33 9.15
CA GLY A 66 -11.39 1.99 10.39
C GLY A 66 -11.14 3.50 10.20
N LEU A 67 -10.45 3.90 9.14
CA LEU A 67 -10.23 5.32 8.81
C LEU A 67 -11.54 6.05 8.50
N MET A 68 -12.48 5.41 7.81
CA MET A 68 -13.81 5.98 7.52
C MET A 68 -14.67 6.12 8.78
N ASP A 69 -14.62 5.13 9.67
CA ASP A 69 -15.41 5.14 10.90
C ASP A 69 -14.91 6.18 11.91
N GLN A 70 -13.62 6.54 11.83
CA GLN A 70 -13.02 7.63 12.59
C GLN A 70 -13.15 9.01 11.90
N GLY A 71 -13.73 9.07 10.71
CA GLY A 71 -13.89 10.32 9.94
C GLY A 71 -12.59 10.90 9.39
N LEU A 72 -11.49 10.13 9.37
CA LEU A 72 -10.19 10.56 8.84
C LEU A 72 -10.18 10.59 7.30
N ILE A 73 -10.99 9.76 6.66
CA ILE A 73 -11.26 9.77 5.23
C ILE A 73 -12.77 9.77 4.95
N ALA A 74 -13.17 10.30 3.81
CA ALA A 74 -14.59 10.32 3.42
C ALA A 74 -15.14 8.90 3.25
N ARG A 75 -16.40 8.66 3.66
CA ARG A 75 -17.07 7.37 3.44
C ARG A 75 -17.20 7.11 1.94
N ARG A 76 -16.70 5.96 1.48
CA ARG A 76 -16.76 5.50 0.08
C ARG A 76 -17.06 4.00 0.07
N PRO A 77 -17.49 3.42 -1.07
CA PRO A 77 -17.64 1.98 -1.17
C PRO A 77 -16.28 1.29 -0.95
N VAL A 78 -16.13 0.58 0.17
CA VAL A 78 -14.84 0.02 0.62
C VAL A 78 -14.29 -0.96 -0.40
N ARG A 79 -15.10 -1.93 -0.85
CA ARG A 79 -14.66 -2.98 -1.78
C ARG A 79 -13.98 -2.45 -3.05
N PRO A 80 -14.58 -1.57 -3.88
CA PRO A 80 -13.89 -1.06 -5.06
C PRO A 80 -12.71 -0.15 -4.71
N LEU A 81 -12.74 0.60 -3.61
CA LEU A 81 -11.59 1.41 -3.19
C LEU A 81 -10.39 0.53 -2.82
N THR A 82 -10.63 -0.57 -2.10
CA THR A 82 -9.61 -1.58 -1.78
C THR A 82 -8.97 -2.15 -3.04
N HIS A 83 -9.78 -2.58 -4.03
CA HIS A 83 -9.23 -3.15 -5.28
C HIS A 83 -8.39 -2.11 -6.06
N LEU A 84 -8.86 -0.86 -6.15
CA LEU A 84 -8.12 0.20 -6.84
C LEU A 84 -6.78 0.50 -6.16
N LEU A 85 -6.78 0.62 -4.83
CA LEU A 85 -5.58 0.95 -4.08
C LEU A 85 -4.59 -0.23 -4.04
N SER A 86 -5.08 -1.45 -3.89
CA SER A 86 -4.25 -2.66 -3.98
C SER A 86 -3.58 -2.76 -5.36
N GLY A 87 -4.33 -2.55 -6.45
CA GLY A 87 -3.77 -2.52 -7.79
C GLY A 87 -2.70 -1.43 -7.97
N ALA A 88 -2.97 -0.21 -7.51
CA ALA A 88 -2.01 0.89 -7.62
C ALA A 88 -0.71 0.63 -6.85
N VAL A 89 -0.80 0.07 -5.65
CA VAL A 89 0.38 -0.26 -4.82
C VAL A 89 1.18 -1.42 -5.42
N ASN A 90 0.50 -2.43 -5.97
CA ASN A 90 1.17 -3.57 -6.62
C ASN A 90 1.87 -3.15 -7.92
N GLU A 91 1.24 -2.32 -8.75
CA GLU A 91 1.88 -1.77 -9.95
C GLU A 91 3.06 -0.86 -9.61
N ALA A 92 2.96 -0.05 -8.55
CA ALA A 92 4.08 0.74 -8.06
C ALA A 92 5.27 -0.14 -7.63
N ALA A 93 5.00 -1.25 -6.94
CA ALA A 93 6.04 -2.21 -6.55
C ALA A 93 6.71 -2.87 -7.77
N LEU A 94 5.93 -3.24 -8.79
CA LEU A 94 6.45 -3.79 -10.05
C LEU A 94 7.34 -2.79 -10.77
N PHE A 95 6.86 -1.56 -10.94
CA PHE A 95 7.62 -0.47 -11.54
C PHE A 95 8.95 -0.24 -10.82
N LEU A 96 8.93 -0.14 -9.49
CA LEU A 96 10.13 0.09 -8.69
C LEU A 96 11.11 -1.08 -8.71
N ALA A 97 10.63 -2.29 -8.87
CA ALA A 97 11.48 -3.47 -8.98
C ALA A 97 12.23 -3.55 -10.32
N GLU A 98 11.71 -2.91 -11.37
CA GLU A 98 12.36 -2.83 -12.68
C GLU A 98 13.20 -1.55 -12.86
N SER A 99 13.03 -0.57 -11.99
CA SER A 99 13.76 0.70 -12.06
C SER A 99 15.20 0.58 -11.56
N ASP A 100 16.11 1.23 -12.29
CA ASP A 100 17.50 1.48 -11.89
C ASP A 100 17.72 2.95 -11.44
N ASP A 101 16.68 3.81 -11.49
CA ASP A 101 16.79 5.21 -11.08
C ASP A 101 16.51 5.37 -9.58
N PRO A 102 17.48 5.86 -8.78
CA PRO A 102 17.27 6.08 -7.36
C PRO A 102 16.21 7.14 -7.04
N GLN A 103 15.77 7.96 -8.01
CA GLN A 103 14.68 8.93 -7.84
C GLN A 103 13.28 8.32 -7.97
N ASP A 104 13.14 7.15 -8.58
CA ASP A 104 11.81 6.57 -8.81
C ASP A 104 11.12 6.18 -7.51
N LEU A 105 11.85 5.69 -6.50
CA LEU A 105 11.29 5.39 -5.18
C LEU A 105 10.72 6.64 -4.49
N PRO A 106 11.49 7.72 -4.24
CA PRO A 106 10.96 8.91 -3.59
C PRO A 106 9.83 9.57 -4.41
N GLU A 107 9.90 9.57 -5.75
CA GLU A 107 8.84 10.13 -6.61
C GLU A 107 7.55 9.30 -6.55
N THR A 108 7.66 7.97 -6.61
CA THR A 108 6.52 7.06 -6.46
C THR A 108 5.88 7.20 -5.08
N MET A 109 6.70 7.30 -4.03
CA MET A 109 6.23 7.55 -2.67
C MET A 109 5.48 8.88 -2.55
N ALA A 110 5.99 9.94 -3.16
CA ALA A 110 5.34 11.25 -3.17
C ALA A 110 4.00 11.18 -3.92
N ALA A 111 3.96 10.53 -5.09
CA ALA A 111 2.74 10.36 -5.88
C ALA A 111 1.68 9.55 -5.12
N LEU A 112 2.05 8.41 -4.52
CA LEU A 112 1.14 7.60 -3.71
C LEU A 112 0.59 8.40 -2.52
N THR A 113 1.45 9.15 -1.83
CA THR A 113 1.02 10.00 -0.71
C THR A 113 -0.03 11.01 -1.15
N ARG A 114 0.12 11.63 -2.32
CA ARG A 114 -0.88 12.57 -2.86
C ARG A 114 -2.21 11.89 -3.19
N ILE A 115 -2.18 10.67 -3.74
CA ILE A 115 -3.38 9.87 -3.97
C ILE A 115 -4.08 9.57 -2.65
N LEU A 116 -3.35 9.13 -1.64
CA LEU A 116 -3.90 8.82 -0.33
C LEU A 116 -4.50 10.08 0.32
N GLU A 117 -3.77 11.19 0.35
CA GLU A 117 -4.27 12.46 0.91
C GLU A 117 -5.55 12.95 0.21
N SER A 118 -5.77 12.63 -1.07
CA SER A 118 -7.03 12.95 -1.77
C SER A 118 -8.26 12.20 -1.23
N LEU A 119 -8.04 11.16 -0.41
CA LEU A 119 -9.11 10.42 0.28
C LEU A 119 -9.54 11.11 1.57
N ARG A 120 -8.66 11.93 2.16
CA ARG A 120 -9.01 12.77 3.31
C ARG A 120 -10.04 13.80 2.86
N GLY A 121 -11.08 13.99 3.66
CA GLY A 121 -12.18 14.91 3.32
C GLY A 121 -11.67 16.34 3.16
N ALA A 122 -12.28 17.06 2.20
CA ALA A 122 -12.24 18.51 2.11
C ALA A 122 -13.04 19.17 3.25
#